data_AF-A0A956P3Z8-F1
#
_entry.id   AF-A0A956P3Z8-F1
#
_cell.length_a   1.000
_cell.length_b   1.000
_cell.length_c   1.000
_cell.angle_alpha   90.00
_cell.angle_beta   90.00
_cell.angle_gamma   90.00
#
_symmetry.space_group_name_H-M   'P 1'
#
loop_
_entity.id
_entity.type
_entity.pdbx_description
1 polymer ?
#
loop_
_entity_poly.entity_id
_entity_poly.type
_entity_poly.pdbx_seq_one_letter_code
_entity_poly.pdbx_strand_id
1 'polypeptide(L)'
;MGCTATPARDLPLGFELEEVYRPLDFPGTVAFAPDGRIFVTELYAGRVRVIENGALAPEPFLEIPDLAQGARQGLLGLALDPDFASNGHVYVYYTQDLGAPGLEPTWRSIQDRVFEGYGCIQCHAGASPPAGLHLTEDESYAALVGAASAEIPSLQRVAPGDPDGSYLVEKLEGAAGISGAVMPPGSWPGLDAASLAAVREWIALGAPVGEAPPPGPTARNRVGRYTDDGAGHGIDPVVILDDIPGADEHNGGPLAFAPDGTLLIQTGENFHDALAQDLGSLGGKILRILPDGGIPADNPFAGAKSTRQEIFSIGHRNGFGIAVDRIRPTPLRVYVSENGPERDDELNLAGAALNFGWPFARGPAGIPGYLDPIYTWPTPVSPTGVAQYDGGAYPPEFAGGLFIGRFNRLNPNISVIERFALDATGSAVDASFAFLTTDLGSAGFVLSVVQGPDDLLYFTTGDGLYRVRYDGTDGDGDGCADLGDPAPEVASDDADGDGYGADCDCNDANAAMSPGNPEVFGNGIDDDC
;
A
#
# COMPACT_ATOMS: atom_id res chain seq x y z
N MET A 1 37.88 0.59 -26.28
CA MET A 1 36.58 -0.06 -26.01
C MET A 1 36.49 -0.14 -24.51
N GLY A 2 35.57 0.62 -23.89
CA GLY A 2 35.45 0.65 -22.44
C GLY A 2 34.69 -0.59 -21.97
N CYS A 3 35.28 -1.33 -21.04
CA CYS A 3 34.51 -2.26 -20.22
C CYS A 3 33.53 -1.44 -19.38
N THR A 4 32.25 -1.47 -19.74
CA THR A 4 31.19 -1.15 -18.80
C THR A 4 31.20 -2.27 -17.77
N ALA A 5 31.56 -1.96 -16.52
CA ALA A 5 31.38 -2.89 -15.42
C ALA A 5 29.90 -3.27 -15.37
N THR A 6 29.61 -4.56 -15.47
CA THR A 6 28.28 -5.11 -15.12
C THR A 6 27.99 -4.67 -13.69
N PRO A 7 26.81 -4.10 -13.38
CA PRO A 7 26.46 -3.80 -11.99
C PRO A 7 26.58 -5.08 -11.17
N ALA A 8 27.19 -5.00 -9.98
CA ALA A 8 27.29 -6.12 -9.07
C ALA A 8 25.88 -6.68 -8.80
N ARG A 9 25.69 -7.96 -9.12
CA ARG A 9 24.49 -8.73 -8.79
C ARG A 9 24.88 -9.60 -7.60
N ASP A 10 24.46 -9.19 -6.40
CA ASP A 10 24.66 -10.00 -5.20
C ASP A 10 23.38 -10.82 -4.98
N LEU A 11 23.29 -11.92 -5.72
CA LEU A 11 22.40 -13.05 -5.43
C LEU A 11 23.25 -14.18 -4.82
N PRO A 12 22.69 -15.06 -3.97
CA PRO A 12 23.38 -16.27 -3.57
C PRO A 12 23.75 -17.10 -4.80
N LEU A 13 24.84 -17.86 -4.67
CA LEU A 13 25.29 -18.80 -5.69
C LEU A 13 24.14 -19.70 -6.19
N GLY A 14 24.08 -19.95 -7.49
CA GLY A 14 23.01 -20.74 -8.09
C GLY A 14 21.73 -19.99 -8.41
N PHE A 15 21.60 -18.71 -8.00
CA PHE A 15 20.41 -17.91 -8.26
C PHE A 15 20.61 -16.90 -9.39
N GLU A 16 19.64 -16.85 -10.29
CA GLU A 16 19.61 -15.91 -11.40
C GLU A 16 18.38 -14.99 -11.36
N LEU A 17 18.54 -13.77 -11.87
CA LEU A 17 17.45 -12.83 -12.05
C LEU A 17 16.97 -12.81 -13.50
N GLU A 18 15.67 -13.06 -13.71
CA GLU A 18 15.03 -12.99 -15.02
C GLU A 18 13.97 -11.89 -15.06
N GLU A 19 13.99 -11.08 -16.12
CA GLU A 19 12.93 -10.12 -16.42
C GLU A 19 11.73 -10.86 -17.02
N VAL A 20 10.57 -10.75 -16.37
CA VAL A 20 9.32 -11.37 -16.85
C VAL A 20 8.64 -10.43 -17.84
N TYR A 21 8.54 -9.14 -17.48
CA TYR A 21 7.96 -8.12 -18.35
C TYR A 21 8.38 -6.71 -17.95
N ARG A 22 8.70 -5.88 -18.95
CA ARG A 22 8.98 -4.44 -18.85
C ARG A 22 8.67 -3.76 -20.19
N PRO A 23 8.18 -2.51 -20.24
CA PRO A 23 7.83 -1.64 -19.10
C PRO A 23 6.42 -1.88 -18.56
N LEU A 24 6.27 -1.68 -17.25
CA LEU A 24 5.00 -1.55 -16.52
C LEU A 24 4.95 -0.16 -15.86
N ASP A 25 3.75 0.36 -15.61
CA ASP A 25 3.56 1.68 -14.99
C ASP A 25 3.38 1.56 -13.45
N PHE A 26 4.48 1.68 -12.71
CA PHE A 26 4.52 1.56 -11.24
C PHE A 26 3.77 0.32 -10.72
N PRO A 27 4.23 -0.90 -11.09
CA PRO A 27 3.51 -2.12 -10.78
C PRO A 27 3.53 -2.45 -9.28
N GLY A 28 2.36 -2.48 -8.66
CA GLY A 28 2.21 -2.72 -7.22
C GLY A 28 2.20 -4.22 -6.89
N THR A 29 1.00 -4.80 -6.84
CA THR A 29 0.74 -6.20 -6.45
C THR A 29 0.62 -7.10 -7.68
N VAL A 30 1.01 -8.36 -7.52
CA VAL A 30 0.95 -9.41 -8.56
C VAL A 30 0.13 -10.58 -8.05
N ALA A 31 -0.69 -11.17 -8.92
CA ALA A 31 -1.42 -12.40 -8.64
C ALA A 31 -1.43 -13.33 -9.87
N PHE A 32 -1.38 -14.63 -9.62
CA PHE A 32 -1.27 -15.66 -10.67
C PHE A 32 -2.56 -16.44 -10.78
N ALA A 33 -3.12 -16.48 -12.00
CA ALA A 33 -4.25 -17.35 -12.29
C ALA A 33 -3.76 -18.78 -12.62
N PRO A 34 -4.57 -19.81 -12.32
CA PRO A 34 -4.24 -21.21 -12.61
C PRO A 34 -4.14 -21.53 -14.10
N ASP A 35 -4.60 -20.64 -14.98
CA ASP A 35 -4.47 -20.75 -16.43
C ASP A 35 -3.15 -20.16 -16.99
N GLY A 36 -2.28 -19.64 -16.10
CA GLY A 36 -0.98 -19.09 -16.45
C GLY A 36 -0.96 -17.57 -16.69
N ARG A 37 -2.11 -16.89 -16.62
CA ARG A 37 -2.16 -15.42 -16.68
C ARG A 37 -1.62 -14.80 -15.39
N ILE A 38 -0.89 -13.70 -15.54
CA ILE A 38 -0.37 -12.90 -14.43
C ILE A 38 -1.12 -11.56 -14.41
N PHE A 39 -1.76 -11.26 -13.30
CA PHE A 39 -2.47 -10.00 -13.05
C PHE A 39 -1.54 -9.08 -12.26
N VAL A 40 -1.40 -7.83 -12.70
CA VAL A 40 -0.51 -6.84 -12.07
C VAL A 40 -1.24 -5.52 -11.93
N THR A 41 -1.19 -4.89 -10.75
CA THR A 41 -1.75 -3.54 -10.56
C THR A 41 -0.78 -2.49 -11.09
N GLU A 42 -1.27 -1.46 -11.75
CA GLU A 42 -0.56 -0.21 -12.03
C GLU A 42 -1.15 0.87 -11.11
N LEU A 43 -0.39 1.26 -10.09
CA LEU A 43 -0.90 1.92 -8.90
C LEU A 43 -1.56 3.27 -9.20
N TYR A 44 -0.83 4.17 -9.87
CA TYR A 44 -1.28 5.54 -10.14
C TYR A 44 -2.23 5.64 -11.34
N ALA A 45 -2.13 4.71 -12.29
CA ALA A 45 -3.05 4.62 -13.41
C ALA A 45 -4.40 4.00 -13.02
N GLY A 46 -4.47 3.30 -11.88
CA GLY A 46 -5.69 2.64 -11.42
C GLY A 46 -6.08 1.43 -12.27
N ARG A 47 -5.11 0.77 -12.91
CA ARG A 47 -5.36 -0.33 -13.85
C ARG A 47 -4.91 -1.67 -13.32
N VAL A 48 -5.67 -2.71 -13.58
CA VAL A 48 -5.15 -4.09 -13.53
C VAL A 48 -4.74 -4.47 -14.95
N ARG A 49 -3.50 -4.90 -15.12
CA ARG A 49 -2.96 -5.41 -16.38
C ARG A 49 -2.84 -6.92 -16.35
N VAL A 50 -2.90 -7.55 -17.52
CA VAL A 50 -2.75 -9.00 -17.68
C VAL A 50 -1.54 -9.29 -18.56
N ILE A 51 -0.61 -10.09 -18.07
CA ILE A 51 0.47 -10.68 -18.85
C ILE A 51 0.10 -12.13 -19.13
N GLU A 52 0.14 -12.52 -20.40
CA GLU A 52 -0.15 -13.88 -20.84
C GLU A 52 0.89 -14.27 -21.90
N ASN A 53 1.49 -15.46 -21.76
CA ASN A 53 2.52 -15.96 -22.68
C ASN A 53 3.69 -14.98 -22.89
N GLY A 54 4.09 -14.25 -21.84
CA GLY A 54 5.17 -13.27 -21.88
C GLY A 54 4.81 -11.94 -22.57
N ALA A 55 3.54 -11.73 -22.92
CA ALA A 55 3.06 -10.49 -23.55
C ALA A 55 1.99 -9.81 -22.70
N LEU A 56 2.03 -8.48 -22.65
CA LEU A 56 1.00 -7.68 -21.99
C LEU A 56 -0.22 -7.53 -22.88
N ALA A 57 -1.40 -7.77 -22.32
CA ALA A 57 -2.66 -7.54 -23.00
C ALA A 57 -2.78 -6.05 -23.44
N PRO A 58 -3.34 -5.79 -24.63
CA PRO A 58 -3.45 -4.44 -25.17
C PRO A 58 -4.38 -3.56 -24.32
N GLU A 59 -5.50 -4.13 -23.87
CA GLU A 59 -6.44 -3.48 -22.98
C GLU A 59 -6.18 -3.91 -21.53
N PRO A 60 -6.41 -3.04 -20.53
CA PRO A 60 -6.37 -3.43 -19.13
C PRO A 60 -7.54 -4.37 -18.80
N PHE A 61 -7.34 -5.23 -17.79
CA PHE A 61 -8.43 -6.01 -17.21
C PHE A 61 -9.51 -5.09 -16.64
N LEU A 62 -9.11 -4.06 -15.89
CA LEU A 62 -10.00 -3.00 -15.44
C LEU A 62 -9.24 -1.69 -15.27
N GLU A 63 -9.99 -0.60 -15.25
CA GLU A 63 -9.55 0.74 -14.85
C GLU A 63 -10.55 1.30 -13.84
N ILE A 64 -10.07 1.82 -12.72
CA ILE A 64 -10.90 2.40 -11.66
C ILE A 64 -11.28 3.85 -12.04
N PRO A 65 -12.56 4.17 -12.27
CA PRO A 65 -12.96 5.46 -12.84
C PRO A 65 -12.85 6.63 -11.87
N ASP A 66 -12.94 6.40 -10.57
CA ASP A 66 -12.98 7.39 -9.49
C ASP A 66 -11.77 7.26 -8.56
N LEU A 67 -10.59 7.06 -9.16
CA LEU A 67 -9.35 6.88 -8.44
C LEU A 67 -8.83 8.20 -7.85
N ALA A 68 -8.49 8.20 -6.56
CA ALA A 68 -7.80 9.33 -5.94
C ALA A 68 -6.32 9.37 -6.38
N GLN A 69 -5.79 10.56 -6.66
CA GLN A 69 -4.45 10.77 -7.26
C GLN A 69 -3.44 11.46 -6.32
N GLY A 70 -3.50 11.15 -5.03
CA GLY A 70 -2.53 11.56 -4.02
C GLY A 70 -1.23 10.75 -4.04
N ALA A 71 -0.27 11.14 -3.19
CA ALA A 71 1.10 10.62 -3.23
C ALA A 71 1.22 9.09 -3.06
N ARG A 72 0.38 8.50 -2.20
CA ARG A 72 0.30 7.03 -1.97
C ARG A 72 -1.15 6.55 -2.02
N GLN A 73 -1.93 7.15 -2.90
CA GLN A 73 -3.27 6.72 -3.28
C GLN A 73 -3.19 5.99 -4.62
N GLY A 74 -4.21 5.18 -4.91
CA GLY A 74 -4.30 4.49 -6.19
C GLY A 74 -4.88 3.09 -6.02
N LEU A 75 -4.47 2.20 -6.92
CA LEU A 75 -4.79 0.77 -6.87
C LEU A 75 -3.70 0.04 -6.08
N LEU A 76 -4.00 -0.28 -4.83
CA LEU A 76 -3.02 -0.64 -3.81
C LEU A 76 -2.95 -2.14 -3.48
N GLY A 77 -3.95 -2.92 -3.91
CA GLY A 77 -3.99 -4.36 -3.63
C GLY A 77 -4.74 -5.15 -4.68
N LEU A 78 -4.37 -6.42 -4.81
CA LEU A 78 -4.92 -7.39 -5.75
C LEU A 78 -4.87 -8.79 -5.14
N ALA A 79 -5.96 -9.54 -5.24
CA ALA A 79 -5.98 -10.97 -4.94
C ALA A 79 -6.96 -11.68 -5.88
N LEU A 80 -6.60 -12.89 -6.33
CA LEU A 80 -7.53 -13.77 -7.03
C LEU A 80 -8.21 -14.69 -6.02
N ASP A 81 -9.48 -14.98 -6.25
CA ASP A 81 -10.23 -15.96 -5.47
C ASP A 81 -9.55 -17.34 -5.54
N PRO A 82 -9.47 -18.12 -4.45
CA PRO A 82 -8.92 -19.47 -4.50
C PRO A 82 -9.65 -20.38 -5.52
N ASP A 83 -10.93 -20.12 -5.76
CA ASP A 83 -11.75 -20.81 -6.76
C ASP A 83 -11.80 -20.06 -8.12
N PHE A 84 -10.81 -19.21 -8.43
CA PHE A 84 -10.76 -18.40 -9.65
C PHE A 84 -11.02 -19.20 -10.93
N ALA A 85 -10.50 -20.43 -11.04
CA ALA A 85 -10.74 -21.29 -12.20
C ALA A 85 -12.23 -21.59 -12.45
N SER A 86 -13.06 -21.49 -11.42
CA SER A 86 -14.50 -21.75 -11.47
C SER A 86 -15.33 -20.47 -11.49
N ASN A 87 -14.93 -19.43 -10.77
CA ASN A 87 -15.73 -18.22 -10.56
C ASN A 87 -15.18 -16.95 -11.24
N GLY A 88 -13.92 -16.94 -11.68
CA GLY A 88 -13.25 -15.79 -12.28
C GLY A 88 -13.13 -14.57 -11.37
N HIS A 89 -13.26 -14.71 -10.05
CA HIS A 89 -13.34 -13.56 -9.15
C HIS A 89 -11.97 -12.93 -8.84
N VAL A 90 -11.90 -11.62 -9.03
CA VAL A 90 -10.72 -10.77 -8.82
C VAL A 90 -11.07 -9.68 -7.81
N TYR A 91 -10.28 -9.56 -6.74
CA TYR A 91 -10.46 -8.57 -5.69
C TYR A 91 -9.38 -7.49 -5.80
N VAL A 92 -9.80 -6.24 -5.66
CA VAL A 92 -8.90 -5.08 -5.70
C VAL A 92 -9.14 -4.17 -4.51
N TYR A 93 -8.07 -3.63 -3.96
CA TYR A 93 -8.10 -2.56 -2.96
C TYR A 93 -7.67 -1.26 -3.61
N TYR A 94 -8.45 -0.21 -3.47
CA TYR A 94 -8.13 1.09 -4.07
C TYR A 94 -8.60 2.26 -3.22
N THR A 95 -7.93 3.40 -3.40
CA THR A 95 -8.37 4.68 -2.85
C THR A 95 -9.29 5.38 -3.85
N GLN A 96 -10.53 5.55 -3.45
CA GLN A 96 -11.56 6.25 -4.19
C GLN A 96 -11.53 7.75 -3.87
N ASP A 97 -11.57 8.59 -4.89
CA ASP A 97 -11.80 10.02 -4.78
C ASP A 97 -13.28 10.27 -4.47
N LEU A 98 -13.55 10.97 -3.38
CA LEU A 98 -14.90 11.39 -3.01
C LEU A 98 -15.22 12.79 -3.53
N GLY A 99 -14.25 13.42 -4.19
CA GLY A 99 -14.26 14.83 -4.53
C GLY A 99 -13.92 15.68 -3.29
N ALA A 100 -13.76 16.98 -3.52
CA ALA A 100 -13.67 17.91 -2.40
C ALA A 100 -14.98 17.83 -1.59
N PRO A 101 -14.92 17.74 -0.25
CA PRO A 101 -16.11 17.83 0.58
C PRO A 101 -16.83 19.12 0.21
N GLY A 102 -18.16 19.01 0.12
CA GLY A 102 -19.04 20.14 -0.16
C GLY A 102 -18.84 21.28 0.84
N LEU A 103 -19.56 22.38 0.66
CA LEU A 103 -19.55 23.44 1.68
C LEU A 103 -19.97 22.84 3.03
N GLU A 104 -19.15 23.00 4.07
CA GLU A 104 -19.52 22.57 5.43
C GLU A 104 -20.34 23.68 6.11
N PRO A 105 -21.31 23.36 6.98
CA PRO A 105 -22.18 24.34 7.62
C PRO A 105 -21.48 25.09 8.77
N THR A 106 -20.33 25.71 8.48
CA THR A 106 -19.48 26.39 9.46
C THR A 106 -18.95 27.71 8.97
N TRP A 107 -18.59 28.57 9.93
CA TRP A 107 -18.06 29.89 9.63
C TRP A 107 -16.81 29.83 8.75
N ARG A 108 -15.84 28.98 9.11
CA ARG A 108 -14.58 28.85 8.34
C ARG A 108 -14.82 28.37 6.91
N SER A 109 -15.65 27.35 6.73
CA SER A 109 -15.97 26.85 5.38
C SER A 109 -16.71 27.90 4.55
N ILE A 110 -17.65 28.64 5.15
CA ILE A 110 -18.38 29.72 4.46
C ILE A 110 -17.45 30.89 4.12
N GLN A 111 -16.56 31.31 5.04
CA GLN A 111 -15.56 32.34 4.78
C GLN A 111 -14.66 31.95 3.60
N ASP A 112 -14.03 30.78 3.69
CA ASP A 112 -13.04 30.31 2.71
C ASP A 112 -13.67 30.02 1.35
N ARG A 113 -14.83 29.34 1.32
CA ARG A 113 -15.40 28.78 0.09
C ARG A 113 -16.48 29.68 -0.51
N VAL A 114 -17.26 30.42 0.30
CA VAL A 114 -18.31 31.34 -0.21
C VAL A 114 -17.75 32.74 -0.42
N PHE A 115 -17.14 33.34 0.61
CA PHE A 115 -16.73 34.75 0.51
C PHE A 115 -15.43 34.95 -0.25
N GLU A 116 -14.42 34.13 0.03
CA GLU A 116 -13.14 34.17 -0.66
C GLU A 116 -13.18 33.35 -1.96
N GLY A 117 -13.66 32.11 -1.89
CA GLY A 117 -13.72 31.17 -3.01
C GLY A 117 -14.54 31.64 -4.22
N TYR A 118 -15.72 32.22 -4.01
CA TYR A 118 -16.51 32.83 -5.11
C TYR A 118 -16.20 34.31 -5.32
N GLY A 119 -15.16 34.85 -4.67
CA GLY A 119 -14.69 36.21 -4.90
C GLY A 119 -15.62 37.32 -4.40
N CYS A 120 -16.54 37.06 -3.47
CA CYS A 120 -17.38 38.09 -2.86
C CYS A 120 -16.53 39.23 -2.26
N ILE A 121 -15.36 38.89 -1.71
CA ILE A 121 -14.39 39.87 -1.21
C ILE A 121 -13.95 40.89 -2.28
N GLN A 122 -13.93 40.53 -3.56
CA GLN A 122 -13.52 41.45 -4.64
C GLN A 122 -14.45 42.66 -4.76
N CYS A 123 -15.73 42.48 -4.41
CA CYS A 123 -16.72 43.55 -4.37
C CYS A 123 -16.90 44.16 -2.96
N HIS A 124 -16.39 43.50 -1.91
CA HIS A 124 -16.64 43.82 -0.50
C HIS A 124 -15.35 44.02 0.34
N ALA A 125 -14.22 44.43 -0.25
CA ALA A 125 -12.92 44.59 0.44
C ALA A 125 -12.25 45.99 0.36
N GLY A 126 -13.02 47.07 0.12
CA GLY A 126 -12.48 48.44 -0.02
C GLY A 126 -12.76 49.36 1.19
N ALA A 127 -12.02 50.48 1.32
CA ALA A 127 -12.15 51.47 2.42
C ALA A 127 -13.51 52.21 2.50
N SER A 128 -14.40 52.01 1.53
CA SER A 128 -15.79 52.46 1.55
C SER A 128 -16.62 51.42 0.80
N PRO A 129 -16.99 50.31 1.47
CA PRO A 129 -17.65 49.20 0.81
C PRO A 129 -19.07 49.57 0.37
N PRO A 130 -19.62 48.89 -0.65
CA PRO A 130 -21.05 48.90 -0.89
C PRO A 130 -21.79 48.51 0.39
N ALA A 131 -22.78 49.31 0.81
CA ALA A 131 -23.63 49.04 1.97
C ALA A 131 -22.90 48.82 3.32
N GLY A 132 -21.62 49.21 3.45
CA GLY A 132 -20.85 49.08 4.70
C GLY A 132 -20.57 47.64 5.10
N LEU A 133 -20.16 46.79 4.15
CA LEU A 133 -19.83 45.38 4.36
C LEU A 133 -18.37 45.09 3.96
N HIS A 134 -17.55 44.75 4.94
CA HIS A 134 -16.19 44.24 4.74
C HIS A 134 -16.19 42.72 4.96
N LEU A 135 -15.81 41.94 3.94
CA LEU A 135 -15.90 40.47 3.97
C LEU A 135 -14.55 39.74 4.11
N THR A 136 -13.49 40.45 4.48
CA THR A 136 -12.20 39.84 4.84
C THR A 136 -12.30 39.10 6.17
N GLU A 137 -11.52 38.02 6.33
CA GLU A 137 -11.53 37.12 7.49
C GLU A 137 -11.63 37.82 8.86
N ASP A 138 -10.88 38.92 9.05
CA ASP A 138 -10.83 39.66 10.32
C ASP A 138 -12.11 40.45 10.67
N GLU A 139 -12.96 40.76 9.69
CA GLU A 139 -14.06 41.72 9.84
C GLU A 139 -15.43 41.13 9.49
N SER A 140 -15.46 40.11 8.63
CA SER A 140 -16.66 39.59 7.99
C SER A 140 -17.68 39.02 8.97
N TYR A 141 -17.24 38.28 9.99
CA TYR A 141 -18.15 37.67 10.97
C TYR A 141 -18.98 38.75 11.69
N ALA A 142 -18.31 39.75 12.28
CA ALA A 142 -18.95 40.83 13.01
C ALA A 142 -19.77 41.74 12.07
N ALA A 143 -19.38 41.84 10.80
CA ALA A 143 -20.12 42.59 9.80
C ALA A 143 -21.41 41.88 9.34
N LEU A 144 -21.56 40.58 9.57
CA LEU A 144 -22.69 39.77 9.12
C LEU A 144 -23.61 39.32 10.25
N VAL A 145 -23.05 38.67 11.27
CA VAL A 145 -23.83 37.93 12.27
C VAL A 145 -24.45 38.89 13.28
N GLY A 146 -25.79 38.92 13.32
CA GLY A 146 -26.57 39.82 14.18
C GLY A 146 -26.59 41.30 13.73
N ALA A 147 -25.85 41.64 12.68
CA ALA A 147 -25.79 43.00 12.13
C ALA A 147 -27.04 43.31 11.29
N ALA A 148 -27.57 44.54 11.37
CA ALA A 148 -28.70 44.95 10.55
C ALA A 148 -28.32 45.05 9.07
N SER A 149 -29.22 44.64 8.17
CA SER A 149 -29.06 44.92 6.74
C SER A 149 -29.29 46.40 6.46
N ALA A 150 -28.39 47.01 5.67
CA ALA A 150 -28.54 48.41 5.28
C ALA A 150 -29.60 48.60 4.18
N GLU A 151 -29.86 47.56 3.39
CA GLU A 151 -30.81 47.59 2.27
C GLU A 151 -32.23 47.24 2.72
N ILE A 152 -32.35 46.30 3.66
CA ILE A 152 -33.63 45.92 4.29
C ILE A 152 -33.48 46.01 5.81
N PRO A 153 -33.68 47.19 6.41
CA PRO A 153 -33.43 47.40 7.86
C PRO A 153 -34.25 46.54 8.81
N SER A 154 -35.32 45.88 8.32
CA SER A 154 -36.12 44.93 9.09
C SER A 154 -35.49 43.54 9.21
N LEU A 155 -34.42 43.24 8.45
CA LEU A 155 -33.71 41.96 8.49
C LEU A 155 -32.30 42.14 9.07
N GLN A 156 -31.80 41.08 9.70
CA GLN A 156 -30.36 40.95 9.98
C GLN A 156 -29.66 40.38 8.74
N ARG A 157 -28.39 40.75 8.55
CA ARG A 157 -27.53 40.21 7.48
C ARG A 157 -27.41 38.70 7.62
N VAL A 158 -27.11 38.23 8.83
CA VAL A 158 -27.33 36.85 9.27
C VAL A 158 -28.06 36.92 10.62
N ALA A 159 -29.21 36.27 10.71
CA ALA A 159 -30.00 36.12 11.93
C ALA A 159 -29.71 34.75 12.55
N PRO A 160 -28.93 34.66 13.65
CA PRO A 160 -28.61 33.38 14.30
C PRO A 160 -29.87 32.59 14.65
N GLY A 161 -29.96 31.34 14.17
CA GLY A 161 -31.09 30.44 14.37
C GLY A 161 -32.26 30.66 13.40
N ASP A 162 -32.18 31.64 12.51
CA ASP A 162 -33.27 32.00 11.59
C ASP A 162 -32.74 32.19 10.15
N PRO A 163 -32.54 31.09 9.39
CA PRO A 163 -32.07 31.17 8.00
C PRO A 163 -33.07 31.88 7.08
N ASP A 164 -34.37 31.74 7.32
CA ASP A 164 -35.41 32.36 6.50
C ASP A 164 -35.50 33.88 6.75
N GLY A 165 -35.16 34.34 7.95
CA GLY A 165 -35.05 35.75 8.33
C GLY A 165 -33.69 36.39 8.04
N SER A 166 -32.77 35.69 7.37
CA SER A 166 -31.41 36.16 7.10
C SER A 166 -31.26 36.76 5.70
N TYR A 167 -30.85 38.04 5.62
CA TYR A 167 -30.68 38.73 4.33
C TYR A 167 -29.61 38.09 3.43
N LEU A 168 -28.57 37.46 4.01
CA LEU A 168 -27.57 36.71 3.26
C LEU A 168 -28.23 35.60 2.42
N VAL A 169 -29.16 34.85 3.00
CA VAL A 169 -29.86 33.76 2.31
C VAL A 169 -30.69 34.32 1.14
N GLU A 170 -31.42 35.41 1.35
CA GLU A 170 -32.16 36.07 0.26
C GLU A 170 -31.25 36.48 -0.92
N LYS A 171 -30.04 36.96 -0.62
CA LYS A 171 -29.04 37.37 -1.62
C LYS A 171 -28.42 36.18 -2.36
N LEU A 172 -28.24 35.04 -1.70
CA LEU A 172 -27.72 33.82 -2.32
C LEU A 172 -28.78 33.10 -3.17
N GLU A 173 -30.05 33.14 -2.76
CA GLU A 173 -31.16 32.48 -3.46
C GLU A 173 -31.81 33.31 -4.57
N GLY A 174 -31.66 34.63 -4.51
CA GLY A 174 -32.31 35.53 -5.45
C GLY A 174 -33.81 35.72 -5.17
N ALA A 175 -34.19 35.83 -3.90
CA ALA A 175 -35.59 35.99 -3.49
C ALA A 175 -36.26 37.22 -4.12
N ALA A 176 -37.56 37.14 -4.41
CA ALA A 176 -38.32 38.24 -4.99
C ALA A 176 -38.44 39.41 -3.99
N GLY A 177 -37.81 40.55 -4.28
CA GLY A 177 -37.83 41.73 -3.42
C GLY A 177 -36.47 42.19 -2.91
N ILE A 178 -35.40 41.44 -3.20
CA ILE A 178 -34.03 41.90 -2.91
C ILE A 178 -33.65 43.12 -3.75
N SER A 179 -32.95 44.08 -3.13
CA SER A 179 -32.30 45.16 -3.87
C SER A 179 -31.01 44.61 -4.51
N GLY A 180 -30.84 44.78 -5.82
CA GLY A 180 -29.64 44.37 -6.55
C GLY A 180 -29.67 42.93 -7.09
N ALA A 181 -28.52 42.43 -7.55
CA ALA A 181 -28.38 41.10 -8.14
C ALA A 181 -28.19 40.00 -7.07
N VAL A 182 -28.50 38.75 -7.46
CA VAL A 182 -28.11 37.53 -6.73
C VAL A 182 -26.59 37.50 -6.60
N MET A 183 -26.11 37.18 -5.40
CA MET A 183 -24.68 37.06 -5.11
C MET A 183 -24.28 35.58 -5.08
N PRO A 184 -23.10 35.21 -5.59
CA PRO A 184 -22.12 36.07 -6.26
C PRO A 184 -22.53 36.41 -7.71
N PRO A 185 -22.28 37.64 -8.21
CA PRO A 185 -22.73 38.07 -9.52
C PRO A 185 -21.91 37.40 -10.63
N GLY A 186 -22.58 36.88 -11.67
CA GLY A 186 -21.90 36.23 -12.80
C GLY A 186 -21.52 34.76 -12.60
N SER A 187 -21.87 34.18 -11.46
CA SER A 187 -21.57 32.78 -11.12
C SER A 187 -22.51 31.76 -11.76
N TRP A 188 -23.33 32.08 -12.77
CA TRP A 188 -24.45 31.20 -13.14
C TRP A 188 -24.01 29.80 -13.63
N PRO A 189 -24.53 28.71 -13.03
CA PRO A 189 -25.48 28.70 -11.91
C PRO A 189 -24.78 29.05 -10.58
N GLY A 190 -25.38 29.94 -9.76
CA GLY A 190 -24.85 30.35 -8.46
C GLY A 190 -24.63 29.17 -7.50
N LEU A 191 -24.37 29.42 -6.20
CA LEU A 191 -24.12 28.34 -5.23
C LEU A 191 -25.09 27.16 -5.43
N ASP A 192 -24.53 25.95 -5.55
CA ASP A 192 -25.36 24.75 -5.72
C ASP A 192 -26.26 24.52 -4.50
N ALA A 193 -27.29 23.68 -4.68
CA ALA A 193 -28.30 23.47 -3.65
C ALA A 193 -27.71 22.91 -2.34
N ALA A 194 -26.63 22.13 -2.42
CA ALA A 194 -25.95 21.56 -1.26
C ALA A 194 -25.19 22.64 -0.49
N SER A 195 -24.47 23.51 -1.19
CA SER A 195 -23.73 24.63 -0.61
C SER A 195 -24.68 25.63 0.05
N LEU A 196 -25.80 25.92 -0.60
CA LEU A 196 -26.84 26.76 -0.03
C LEU A 196 -27.47 26.12 1.22
N ALA A 197 -27.74 24.81 1.21
CA ALA A 197 -28.23 24.09 2.38
C ALA A 197 -27.25 24.17 3.57
N ALA A 198 -25.95 24.06 3.32
CA ALA A 198 -24.93 24.20 4.34
C ALA A 198 -24.86 25.63 4.93
N VAL A 199 -25.00 26.68 4.11
CA VAL A 199 -25.14 28.06 4.63
C VAL A 199 -26.37 28.18 5.52
N ARG A 200 -27.52 27.63 5.09
CA ARG A 200 -28.76 27.66 5.91
C ARG A 200 -28.60 26.89 7.22
N GLU A 201 -27.95 25.72 7.19
CA GLU A 201 -27.72 24.89 8.37
C GLU A 201 -26.79 25.59 9.37
N TRP A 202 -25.70 26.22 8.91
CA TRP A 202 -24.83 27.04 9.77
C TRP A 202 -25.63 28.13 10.51
N ILE A 203 -26.51 28.83 9.79
CA ILE A 203 -27.37 29.86 10.39
C ILE A 203 -28.34 29.23 11.39
N ALA A 204 -29.00 28.12 11.03
CA ALA A 204 -29.93 27.41 11.89
C ALA A 204 -29.27 26.91 13.20
N LEU A 205 -27.98 26.57 13.15
CA LEU A 205 -27.16 26.21 14.33
C LEU A 205 -26.77 27.40 15.21
N GLY A 206 -27.25 28.61 14.89
CA GLY A 206 -26.93 29.83 15.63
C GLY A 206 -25.70 30.57 15.11
N ALA A 207 -25.28 30.29 13.88
CA ALA A 207 -24.13 30.90 13.22
C ALA A 207 -22.83 30.88 14.07
N PRO A 208 -22.40 29.74 14.64
CA PRO A 208 -21.22 29.71 15.51
C PRO A 208 -19.94 30.10 14.77
N VAL A 209 -19.03 30.81 15.45
CA VAL A 209 -17.69 31.19 14.96
C VAL A 209 -16.74 29.98 14.89
N GLY A 210 -16.96 28.97 15.75
CA GLY A 210 -16.04 27.86 15.96
C GLY A 210 -15.77 27.02 14.72
N GLU A 211 -14.60 26.38 14.68
CA GLU A 211 -14.26 25.44 13.62
C GLU A 211 -15.25 24.27 13.56
N ALA A 212 -15.52 23.85 12.33
CA ALA A 212 -16.16 22.59 12.03
C ALA A 212 -15.36 21.41 12.61
N PRO A 213 -15.99 20.24 12.77
CA PRO A 213 -15.25 19.01 12.56
C PRO A 213 -14.46 19.14 11.25
N PRO A 214 -13.22 18.62 11.15
CA PRO A 214 -12.49 18.66 9.90
C PRO A 214 -13.38 18.19 8.73
N PRO A 215 -13.25 18.81 7.55
CA PRO A 215 -14.05 18.45 6.39
C PRO A 215 -14.07 16.92 6.23
N GLY A 216 -15.23 16.39 5.82
CA GLY A 216 -15.36 14.95 5.56
C GLY A 216 -14.24 14.44 4.65
N PRO A 217 -13.83 13.17 4.77
CA PRO A 217 -12.67 12.68 4.05
C PRO A 217 -12.86 12.89 2.54
N THR A 218 -11.84 13.46 1.88
CA THR A 218 -11.81 13.65 0.42
C THR A 218 -11.58 12.33 -0.32
N ALA A 219 -11.20 11.28 0.41
CA ALA A 219 -10.89 9.97 -0.12
C ALA A 219 -11.33 8.88 0.86
N ARG A 220 -11.71 7.72 0.34
CA ARG A 220 -11.87 6.49 1.15
C ARG A 220 -11.18 5.33 0.48
N ASN A 221 -10.78 4.35 1.24
CA ASN A 221 -10.35 3.08 0.68
C ASN A 221 -11.53 2.12 0.56
N ARG A 222 -11.45 1.22 -0.41
CA ARG A 222 -12.50 0.25 -0.72
C ARG A 222 -11.93 -1.05 -1.26
N VAL A 223 -12.59 -2.16 -0.94
CA VAL A 223 -12.39 -3.44 -1.61
C VAL A 223 -13.51 -3.68 -2.61
N GLY A 224 -13.14 -3.80 -3.89
CA GLY A 224 -14.04 -4.19 -4.97
C GLY A 224 -13.75 -5.61 -5.45
N ARG A 225 -14.78 -6.29 -5.96
CA ARG A 225 -14.67 -7.56 -6.67
C ARG A 225 -15.18 -7.39 -8.10
N TYR A 226 -14.46 -7.97 -9.04
CA TYR A 226 -14.80 -8.06 -10.45
C TYR A 226 -14.80 -9.53 -10.86
N THR A 227 -15.47 -9.83 -11.97
CA THR A 227 -15.50 -11.17 -12.58
C THR A 227 -14.74 -11.10 -13.90
N ASP A 228 -13.81 -12.02 -14.12
CA ASP A 228 -13.16 -12.19 -15.40
C ASP A 228 -14.15 -12.76 -16.44
N ASP A 229 -14.23 -12.10 -17.59
CA ASP A 229 -15.06 -12.54 -18.72
C ASP A 229 -14.44 -13.70 -19.53
N GLY A 230 -13.22 -14.11 -19.17
CA GLY A 230 -12.42 -15.14 -19.83
C GLY A 230 -11.66 -14.63 -21.07
N ALA A 231 -11.85 -13.37 -21.45
CA ALA A 231 -11.05 -12.65 -22.45
C ALA A 231 -10.04 -11.70 -21.80
N GLY A 232 -9.92 -11.72 -20.47
CA GLY A 232 -9.01 -10.86 -19.73
C GLY A 232 -9.59 -9.49 -19.43
N HIS A 233 -10.92 -9.34 -19.36
CA HIS A 233 -11.60 -8.13 -18.89
C HIS A 233 -12.43 -8.38 -17.63
N GLY A 234 -12.37 -7.42 -16.72
CA GLY A 234 -13.15 -7.39 -15.49
C GLY A 234 -14.52 -6.79 -15.73
N ILE A 235 -15.55 -7.55 -15.41
CA ILE A 235 -16.96 -7.17 -15.46
C ILE A 235 -17.62 -7.30 -14.08
N ASP A 236 -18.89 -6.93 -13.97
CA ASP A 236 -19.73 -7.11 -12.77
C ASP A 236 -19.10 -6.60 -11.46
N PRO A 237 -18.81 -5.28 -11.36
CA PRO A 237 -18.22 -4.69 -10.16
C PRO A 237 -19.15 -4.82 -8.95
N VAL A 238 -18.61 -5.34 -7.86
CA VAL A 238 -19.29 -5.45 -6.55
C VAL A 238 -18.40 -4.84 -5.48
N VAL A 239 -18.97 -3.95 -4.66
CA VAL A 239 -18.27 -3.45 -3.46
C VAL A 239 -18.36 -4.51 -2.36
N ILE A 240 -17.21 -5.00 -1.92
CA ILE A 240 -17.08 -6.06 -0.90
C ILE A 240 -16.94 -5.45 0.49
N LEU A 241 -16.12 -4.40 0.61
CA LEU A 241 -15.96 -3.67 1.85
C LEU A 241 -15.75 -2.19 1.53
N ASP A 242 -16.52 -1.35 2.22
CA ASP A 242 -16.53 0.10 2.06
C ASP A 242 -16.22 0.79 3.40
N ASP A 243 -16.17 2.12 3.38
CA ASP A 243 -15.93 2.96 4.57
C ASP A 243 -14.63 2.61 5.32
N ILE A 244 -13.63 2.11 4.58
CA ILE A 244 -12.27 2.07 5.08
C ILE A 244 -11.73 3.51 4.98
N PRO A 245 -11.21 4.10 6.07
CA PRO A 245 -10.60 5.41 6.01
C PRO A 245 -9.56 5.50 4.89
N GLY A 246 -9.50 6.65 4.22
CA GLY A 246 -8.53 6.93 3.15
C GLY A 246 -7.93 8.32 3.32
N ALA A 247 -6.65 8.46 2.95
CA ALA A 247 -5.93 9.73 2.95
C ALA A 247 -4.81 9.69 1.89
N ASP A 248 -3.99 10.74 1.81
CA ASP A 248 -2.87 10.78 0.86
C ASP A 248 -1.80 9.71 1.13
N GLU A 249 -1.68 9.27 2.39
CA GLU A 249 -0.74 8.22 2.79
C GLU A 249 -1.34 7.30 3.86
N HIS A 250 -0.58 6.26 4.20
CA HIS A 250 -0.92 5.25 5.20
C HIS A 250 -2.25 4.54 4.90
N ASN A 251 -2.45 4.19 3.64
CA ASN A 251 -3.68 3.55 3.17
C ASN A 251 -3.69 2.03 3.37
N GLY A 252 -2.53 1.39 3.58
CA GLY A 252 -2.43 -0.06 3.50
C GLY A 252 -2.68 -0.53 2.07
N GLY A 253 -3.46 -1.61 1.91
CA GLY A 253 -3.84 -2.14 0.60
C GLY A 253 -3.61 -3.64 0.38
N PRO A 254 -2.57 -4.29 0.96
CA PRO A 254 -2.34 -5.71 0.72
C PRO A 254 -3.55 -6.59 1.03
N LEU A 255 -3.82 -7.52 0.12
CA LEU A 255 -4.90 -8.51 0.19
C LEU A 255 -4.31 -9.93 0.18
N ALA A 256 -4.86 -10.83 0.98
CA ALA A 256 -4.49 -12.25 0.91
C ALA A 256 -5.66 -13.16 1.29
N PHE A 257 -5.84 -14.25 0.55
CA PHE A 257 -6.75 -15.32 0.95
C PHE A 257 -6.08 -16.26 1.95
N ALA A 258 -6.79 -16.53 3.04
CA ALA A 258 -6.43 -17.55 4.01
C ALA A 258 -6.88 -18.95 3.54
N PRO A 259 -6.25 -20.04 4.04
CA PRO A 259 -6.63 -21.41 3.72
C PRO A 259 -8.09 -21.78 4.02
N ASP A 260 -8.75 -21.03 4.89
CA ASP A 260 -10.16 -21.20 5.24
C ASP A 260 -11.12 -20.50 4.25
N GLY A 261 -10.59 -19.89 3.19
CA GLY A 261 -11.36 -19.16 2.18
C GLY A 261 -11.73 -17.73 2.57
N THR A 262 -11.27 -17.23 3.72
CA THR A 262 -11.50 -15.83 4.13
C THR A 262 -10.49 -14.88 3.46
N LEU A 263 -10.91 -13.65 3.22
CA LEU A 263 -10.08 -12.58 2.69
C LEU A 263 -9.53 -11.72 3.83
N LEU A 264 -8.21 -11.60 3.89
CA LEU A 264 -7.49 -10.72 4.81
C LEU A 264 -7.13 -9.42 4.09
N ILE A 265 -7.30 -8.30 4.80
CA ILE A 265 -7.09 -6.96 4.27
C ILE A 265 -6.24 -6.18 5.27
N GLN A 266 -5.13 -5.63 4.81
CA GLN A 266 -4.32 -4.73 5.63
C GLN A 266 -4.69 -3.27 5.37
N THR A 267 -5.00 -2.53 6.43
CA THR A 267 -5.36 -1.11 6.37
C THR A 267 -4.40 -0.29 7.23
N GLY A 268 -4.06 0.92 6.76
CA GLY A 268 -3.30 1.87 7.56
C GLY A 268 -4.17 2.87 8.32
N GLU A 269 -3.55 3.67 9.19
CA GLU A 269 -4.25 4.63 10.07
C GLU A 269 -4.39 6.05 9.48
N ASN A 270 -3.93 6.27 8.25
CA ASN A 270 -4.13 7.52 7.52
C ASN A 270 -3.64 8.79 8.23
N PHE A 271 -2.53 8.71 8.97
CA PHE A 271 -1.99 9.79 9.82
C PHE A 271 -2.94 10.26 10.95
N HIS A 272 -3.94 9.45 11.29
CA HIS A 272 -4.79 9.64 12.45
C HIS A 272 -4.54 8.51 13.46
N ASP A 273 -3.47 8.64 14.25
CA ASP A 273 -2.91 7.54 15.06
C ASP A 273 -3.96 6.83 15.94
N ALA A 274 -4.94 7.58 16.44
CA ALA A 274 -6.03 7.06 17.25
C ALA A 274 -6.86 5.97 16.54
N LEU A 275 -6.95 5.99 15.21
CA LEU A 275 -7.70 5.01 14.43
C LEU A 275 -7.16 3.60 14.64
N ALA A 276 -5.85 3.42 14.79
CA ALA A 276 -5.24 2.11 14.99
C ALA A 276 -5.76 1.38 16.25
N GLN A 277 -6.14 2.14 17.28
CA GLN A 277 -6.69 1.62 18.54
C GLN A 277 -8.23 1.72 18.61
N ASP A 278 -8.85 2.52 17.75
CA ASP A 278 -10.30 2.64 17.69
C ASP A 278 -10.93 1.37 17.11
N LEU A 279 -11.75 0.71 17.93
CA LEU A 279 -12.52 -0.48 17.57
C LEU A 279 -13.78 -0.16 16.74
N GLY A 280 -14.18 1.11 16.64
CA GLY A 280 -15.24 1.60 15.76
C GLY A 280 -14.78 1.86 14.32
N SER A 281 -13.46 1.85 14.08
CA SER A 281 -12.84 2.15 12.79
C SER A 281 -12.22 0.92 12.12
N LEU A 282 -12.11 0.98 10.78
CA LEU A 282 -11.34 0.02 9.99
C LEU A 282 -9.88 0.43 9.78
N GLY A 283 -9.47 1.64 10.20
CA GLY A 283 -8.11 2.14 9.99
C GLY A 283 -7.08 1.51 10.94
N GLY A 284 -5.88 1.19 10.46
CA GLY A 284 -4.78 0.62 11.23
C GLY A 284 -5.06 -0.78 11.76
N LYS A 285 -5.55 -1.67 10.89
CA LYS A 285 -6.04 -3.01 11.21
C LYS A 285 -5.49 -4.06 10.24
N ILE A 286 -5.49 -5.31 10.69
CA ILE A 286 -5.75 -6.42 9.78
C ILE A 286 -7.23 -6.78 9.92
N LEU A 287 -7.95 -6.80 8.81
CA LEU A 287 -9.35 -7.19 8.72
C LEU A 287 -9.44 -8.60 8.13
N ARG A 288 -10.49 -9.34 8.48
CA ARG A 288 -10.82 -10.66 7.94
C ARG A 288 -12.31 -10.73 7.65
N ILE A 289 -12.64 -10.99 6.39
CA ILE A 289 -14.01 -11.07 5.87
C ILE A 289 -14.23 -12.32 5.03
N LEU A 290 -15.47 -12.68 4.76
CA LEU A 290 -15.83 -13.67 3.74
C LEU A 290 -15.66 -13.06 2.33
N PRO A 291 -15.51 -13.89 1.27
CA PRO A 291 -15.36 -13.41 -0.10
C PRO A 291 -16.53 -12.52 -0.59
N ASP A 292 -17.71 -12.65 0.01
CA ASP A 292 -18.90 -11.84 -0.29
C ASP A 292 -19.05 -10.58 0.59
N GLY A 293 -18.07 -10.29 1.46
CA GLY A 293 -18.11 -9.18 2.41
C GLY A 293 -18.74 -9.53 3.76
N GLY A 294 -19.26 -10.76 3.92
CA GLY A 294 -19.82 -11.22 5.20
C GLY A 294 -18.75 -11.35 6.30
N ILE A 295 -19.20 -11.49 7.55
CA ILE A 295 -18.32 -11.65 8.71
C ILE A 295 -18.13 -13.15 9.02
N PRO A 296 -16.89 -13.66 9.07
CA PRO A 296 -16.62 -15.02 9.55
C PRO A 296 -17.14 -15.22 10.97
N ALA A 297 -17.84 -16.34 11.22
CA ALA A 297 -18.49 -16.58 12.51
C ALA A 297 -17.50 -16.72 13.69
N ASP A 298 -16.24 -17.04 13.38
CA ASP A 298 -15.13 -17.19 14.32
C ASP A 298 -14.23 -15.95 14.40
N ASN A 299 -14.59 -14.83 13.76
CA ASN A 299 -13.84 -13.59 13.89
C ASN A 299 -13.92 -13.08 15.35
N PRO A 300 -12.87 -12.43 15.89
CA PRO A 300 -12.76 -12.18 17.33
C PRO A 300 -13.83 -11.23 17.87
N PHE A 301 -14.44 -10.42 17.00
CA PHE A 301 -15.51 -9.48 17.35
C PHE A 301 -16.84 -9.80 16.65
N ALA A 302 -17.01 -11.01 16.12
CA ALA A 302 -18.26 -11.42 15.49
C ALA A 302 -19.45 -11.28 16.46
N GLY A 303 -20.52 -10.62 16.01
CA GLY A 303 -21.71 -10.32 16.82
C GLY A 303 -21.58 -9.13 17.78
N ALA A 304 -20.43 -8.45 17.84
CA ALA A 304 -20.26 -7.24 18.64
C ALA A 304 -21.11 -6.09 18.08
N LYS A 305 -21.68 -5.26 18.98
CA LYS A 305 -22.58 -4.15 18.60
C LYS A 305 -21.87 -2.82 18.36
N SER A 306 -20.75 -2.59 19.04
CA SER A 306 -20.02 -1.31 19.06
C SER A 306 -18.57 -1.47 18.61
N THR A 307 -18.25 -2.61 18.00
CA THR A 307 -16.92 -2.92 17.47
C THR A 307 -17.09 -3.41 16.04
N ARG A 308 -16.21 -2.96 15.15
CA ARG A 308 -16.13 -3.46 13.79
C ARG A 308 -15.82 -4.95 13.82
N GLN A 309 -16.72 -5.72 13.26
CA GLN A 309 -16.68 -7.19 13.33
C GLN A 309 -15.69 -7.78 12.32
N GLU A 310 -15.22 -6.96 11.39
CA GLU A 310 -14.19 -7.27 10.39
C GLU A 310 -12.81 -7.40 11.03
N ILE A 311 -12.57 -6.77 12.19
CA ILE A 311 -11.24 -6.70 12.81
C ILE A 311 -10.72 -8.09 13.15
N PHE A 312 -9.53 -8.41 12.65
CA PHE A 312 -8.74 -9.58 13.03
C PHE A 312 -7.66 -9.20 14.04
N SER A 313 -6.90 -8.13 13.80
CA SER A 313 -5.94 -7.56 14.76
C SER A 313 -5.87 -6.03 14.65
N ILE A 314 -5.33 -5.38 15.68
CA ILE A 314 -5.30 -3.91 15.82
C ILE A 314 -3.90 -3.37 16.11
N GLY A 315 -3.75 -2.05 16.09
CA GLY A 315 -2.51 -1.38 16.46
C GLY A 315 -1.45 -1.39 15.36
N HIS A 316 -1.88 -1.38 14.10
CA HIS A 316 -1.01 -1.30 12.92
C HIS A 316 -0.94 0.14 12.42
N ARG A 317 0.21 0.54 11.86
CA ARG A 317 0.44 1.89 11.32
C ARG A 317 0.25 1.95 9.81
N ASN A 318 1.30 1.60 9.06
CA ASN A 318 1.38 1.79 7.62
C ASN A 318 2.15 0.63 7.00
N GLY A 319 1.44 -0.38 6.52
CA GLY A 319 2.11 -1.55 5.97
C GLY A 319 1.74 -1.91 4.55
N PHE A 320 2.63 -2.72 3.96
CA PHE A 320 2.79 -2.89 2.52
C PHE A 320 2.92 -4.37 2.12
N GLY A 321 2.94 -5.29 3.07
CA GLY A 321 3.05 -6.72 2.81
C GLY A 321 2.25 -7.54 3.81
N ILE A 322 1.52 -8.53 3.28
CA ILE A 322 0.79 -9.53 4.06
C ILE A 322 1.05 -10.91 3.47
N ALA A 323 1.44 -11.86 4.31
CA ALA A 323 1.59 -13.27 3.94
C ALA A 323 0.92 -14.16 4.98
N VAL A 324 0.09 -15.11 4.54
CA VAL A 324 -0.52 -16.09 5.44
C VAL A 324 0.51 -17.15 5.81
N ASP A 325 0.55 -17.56 7.09
CA ASP A 325 1.38 -18.69 7.52
C ASP A 325 0.77 -20.01 7.02
N ARG A 326 1.18 -20.43 5.82
CA ARG A 326 0.74 -21.66 5.16
C ARG A 326 1.38 -22.90 5.76
N ILE A 327 2.58 -22.76 6.32
CA ILE A 327 3.30 -23.85 6.98
C ILE A 327 2.64 -24.24 8.30
N ARG A 328 2.08 -23.26 9.03
CA ARG A 328 1.36 -23.50 10.30
C ARG A 328 -0.04 -22.89 10.21
N PRO A 329 -0.97 -23.57 9.53
CA PRO A 329 -2.27 -23.01 9.16
C PRO A 329 -3.26 -22.91 10.34
N THR A 330 -2.91 -23.40 11.54
CA THR A 330 -3.78 -23.35 12.71
C THR A 330 -2.99 -23.03 13.99
N PRO A 331 -3.35 -21.96 14.72
CA PRO A 331 -4.38 -20.97 14.38
C PRO A 331 -4.02 -20.16 13.12
N LEU A 332 -5.00 -19.48 12.51
CA LEU A 332 -4.72 -18.55 11.41
C LEU A 332 -3.78 -17.45 11.89
N ARG A 333 -2.65 -17.28 11.20
CA ARG A 333 -1.66 -16.25 11.47
C ARG A 333 -1.15 -15.64 10.18
N VAL A 334 -0.75 -14.38 10.25
CA VAL A 334 -0.30 -13.61 9.10
C VAL A 334 0.96 -12.83 9.44
N TYR A 335 1.94 -12.90 8.56
CA TYR A 335 3.11 -12.03 8.57
C TYR A 335 2.75 -10.71 7.93
N VAL A 336 3.14 -9.63 8.59
CA VAL A 336 2.80 -8.27 8.17
C VAL A 336 4.06 -7.42 8.25
N SER A 337 4.40 -6.75 7.16
CA SER A 337 5.43 -5.70 7.18
C SER A 337 4.78 -4.34 7.34
N GLU A 338 5.38 -3.49 8.17
CA GLU A 338 4.95 -2.10 8.32
C GLU A 338 6.10 -1.13 8.52
N ASN A 339 5.89 0.09 8.04
CA ASN A 339 6.84 1.19 8.10
C ASN A 339 6.60 1.94 9.40
N GLY A 340 7.67 2.11 10.19
CA GLY A 340 7.71 3.04 11.29
C GLY A 340 7.75 4.50 10.79
N PRO A 341 7.68 5.48 11.71
CA PRO A 341 7.70 6.89 11.35
C PRO A 341 9.10 7.35 10.92
N GLU A 342 10.04 7.44 11.86
CA GLU A 342 11.45 7.81 11.63
C GLU A 342 12.45 6.67 11.86
N ARG A 343 11.97 5.56 12.40
CA ARG A 343 12.71 4.36 12.81
C ARG A 343 11.72 3.25 13.14
N ASP A 344 12.24 2.10 13.52
CA ASP A 344 11.45 0.97 14.01
C ASP A 344 10.42 0.51 12.96
N ASP A 345 10.89 0.19 11.74
CA ASP A 345 10.06 -0.59 10.83
C ASP A 345 9.90 -2.00 11.40
N GLU A 346 8.77 -2.65 11.13
CA GLU A 346 8.39 -3.87 11.84
C GLU A 346 7.97 -4.99 10.91
N LEU A 347 8.32 -6.21 11.31
CA LEU A 347 7.71 -7.44 10.86
C LEU A 347 6.92 -8.02 12.04
N ASN A 348 5.61 -8.11 11.85
CA ASN A 348 4.64 -8.55 12.84
C ASN A 348 4.07 -9.93 12.47
N LEU A 349 3.86 -10.79 13.47
CA LEU A 349 3.11 -12.05 13.32
C LEU A 349 1.73 -11.88 13.93
N ALA A 350 0.79 -11.39 13.13
CA ALA A 350 -0.57 -11.11 13.55
C ALA A 350 -1.45 -12.35 13.63
N GLY A 351 -2.45 -12.27 14.51
CA GLY A 351 -3.40 -13.31 14.84
C GLY A 351 -4.65 -12.68 15.46
N ALA A 352 -5.68 -13.50 15.68
CA ALA A 352 -6.97 -13.02 16.16
C ALA A 352 -6.84 -12.25 17.50
N ALA A 353 -7.44 -11.06 17.54
CA ALA A 353 -7.49 -10.12 18.66
C ALA A 353 -6.14 -9.61 19.20
N LEU A 354 -5.03 -9.80 18.47
CA LEU A 354 -3.74 -9.26 18.88
C LEU A 354 -3.67 -7.73 18.67
N ASN A 355 -2.90 -7.05 19.52
CA ASN A 355 -2.68 -5.60 19.46
C ASN A 355 -1.18 -5.30 19.37
N PHE A 356 -0.75 -4.72 18.25
CA PHE A 356 0.66 -4.36 17.98
C PHE A 356 1.04 -2.97 18.50
N GLY A 357 0.06 -2.28 19.08
CA GLY A 357 0.32 -1.19 20.00
C GLY A 357 0.53 0.18 19.38
N TRP A 358 0.58 0.36 18.05
CA TRP A 358 0.61 1.71 17.46
C TRP A 358 -0.58 2.54 17.98
N PRO A 359 -0.38 3.80 18.45
CA PRO A 359 0.89 4.55 18.51
C PRO A 359 1.64 4.44 19.85
N PHE A 360 1.13 3.68 20.81
CA PHE A 360 1.62 3.61 22.18
C PHE A 360 2.86 2.72 22.36
N ALA A 361 3.03 1.72 21.51
CA ALA A 361 4.21 0.86 21.44
C ALA A 361 4.77 0.84 20.01
N ARG A 362 6.10 0.68 19.91
CA ARG A 362 6.89 0.57 18.69
C ARG A 362 8.12 -0.26 18.99
N GLY A 363 8.57 -1.07 18.04
CA GLY A 363 9.70 -1.98 18.22
C GLY A 363 9.48 -2.92 19.41
N PRO A 364 10.57 -3.48 19.98
CA PRO A 364 10.49 -4.35 21.16
C PRO A 364 10.28 -3.52 22.44
N ALA A 365 9.07 -2.99 22.62
CA ALA A 365 8.72 -2.07 23.69
C ALA A 365 8.56 -2.77 25.04
N GLY A 366 8.20 -4.06 25.06
CA GLY A 366 7.98 -4.83 26.28
C GLY A 366 6.85 -4.31 27.16
N ILE A 367 5.87 -3.61 26.56
CA ILE A 367 4.76 -2.99 27.28
C ILE A 367 3.61 -4.01 27.41
N PRO A 368 3.17 -4.33 28.64
CA PRO A 368 2.06 -5.25 28.84
C PRO A 368 0.79 -4.81 28.10
N GLY A 369 0.19 -5.74 27.33
CA GLY A 369 -1.01 -5.48 26.54
C GLY A 369 -0.75 -5.20 25.06
N TYR A 370 0.51 -5.00 24.67
CA TYR A 370 0.95 -4.91 23.28
C TYR A 370 1.89 -6.06 22.95
N LEU A 371 1.85 -6.50 21.69
CA LEU A 371 2.74 -7.53 21.16
C LEU A 371 3.91 -6.83 20.50
N ASP A 372 5.12 -7.23 20.89
CA ASP A 372 6.32 -6.79 20.21
C ASP A 372 6.43 -7.48 18.83
N PRO A 373 7.00 -6.81 17.82
CA PRO A 373 7.25 -7.39 16.51
C PRO A 373 8.22 -8.56 16.59
N ILE A 374 8.08 -9.51 15.67
CA ILE A 374 9.02 -10.64 15.57
C ILE A 374 10.37 -10.21 14.99
N TYR A 375 10.42 -9.06 14.32
CA TYR A 375 11.66 -8.39 13.93
C TYR A 375 11.44 -6.88 13.79
N THR A 376 12.45 -6.09 14.15
CA THR A 376 12.43 -4.62 14.00
C THR A 376 13.69 -4.17 13.27
N TRP A 377 13.53 -3.35 12.23
CA TRP A 377 14.64 -2.62 11.63
C TRP A 377 14.84 -1.30 12.40
N PRO A 378 15.99 -1.11 13.07
CA PRO A 378 16.23 0.11 13.86
C PRO A 378 16.33 1.38 13.00
N THR A 379 16.72 1.22 11.73
CA THR A 379 16.76 2.29 10.73
C THR A 379 15.69 2.03 9.67
N PRO A 380 15.00 3.07 9.16
CA PRO A 380 13.98 2.86 8.13
C PRO A 380 14.55 2.23 6.88
N VAL A 381 14.04 1.05 6.53
CA VAL A 381 14.28 0.35 5.27
C VAL A 381 13.06 0.40 4.36
N SER A 382 11.90 0.78 4.91
CA SER A 382 10.59 0.80 4.27
C SER A 382 10.28 -0.59 3.68
N PRO A 383 10.05 -1.61 4.53
CA PRO A 383 9.73 -2.95 4.05
C PRO A 383 8.42 -2.91 3.25
N THR A 384 8.38 -3.70 2.18
CA THR A 384 7.25 -3.79 1.24
C THR A 384 6.63 -5.19 1.29
N GLY A 385 6.39 -5.83 0.14
CA GLY A 385 5.76 -7.16 0.08
C GLY A 385 6.48 -8.22 0.91
N VAL A 386 5.70 -9.13 1.48
CA VAL A 386 6.17 -10.30 2.24
C VAL A 386 5.68 -11.56 1.54
N ALA A 387 6.57 -12.52 1.29
CA ALA A 387 6.22 -13.85 0.82
C ALA A 387 6.75 -14.90 1.82
N GLN A 388 5.89 -15.84 2.24
CA GLN A 388 6.37 -17.08 2.86
C GLN A 388 6.63 -18.09 1.76
N TYR A 389 7.85 -18.60 1.69
CA TYR A 389 8.25 -19.56 0.66
C TYR A 389 7.96 -20.98 1.11
N ASP A 390 7.10 -21.70 0.39
CA ASP A 390 6.81 -23.12 0.63
C ASP A 390 7.07 -24.02 -0.59
N GLY A 391 7.68 -23.45 -1.63
CA GLY A 391 7.96 -24.12 -2.91
C GLY A 391 9.19 -25.04 -2.89
N GLY A 392 9.29 -25.87 -3.94
CA GLY A 392 10.39 -26.83 -4.11
C GLY A 392 11.45 -26.45 -5.15
N ALA A 393 11.36 -25.28 -5.79
CA ALA A 393 12.30 -24.88 -6.84
C ALA A 393 13.64 -24.38 -6.31
N TYR A 394 13.71 -23.95 -5.04
CA TYR A 394 14.94 -23.51 -4.38
C TYR A 394 15.50 -24.60 -3.47
N PRO A 395 16.77 -24.48 -3.04
CA PRO A 395 17.36 -25.39 -2.07
C PRO A 395 16.51 -25.51 -0.79
N PRO A 396 16.45 -26.70 -0.15
CA PRO A 396 15.55 -26.98 0.97
C PRO A 396 15.66 -26.02 2.16
N GLU A 397 16.82 -25.40 2.38
CA GLU A 397 17.05 -24.42 3.43
C GLU A 397 16.25 -23.11 3.23
N PHE A 398 15.77 -22.81 2.02
CA PHE A 398 14.92 -21.65 1.76
C PHE A 398 13.46 -21.90 2.12
N ALA A 399 13.03 -23.17 2.17
CA ALA A 399 11.66 -23.56 2.49
C ALA A 399 11.26 -23.12 3.91
N GLY A 400 10.04 -22.62 4.03
CA GLY A 400 9.46 -22.07 5.26
C GLY A 400 9.94 -20.68 5.66
N GLY A 401 10.93 -20.12 4.96
CA GLY A 401 11.44 -18.76 5.21
C GLY A 401 10.51 -17.66 4.69
N LEU A 402 10.75 -16.43 5.15
CA LEU A 402 10.10 -15.23 4.60
C LEU A 402 11.05 -14.47 3.70
N PHE A 403 10.51 -13.87 2.65
CA PHE A 403 11.20 -12.97 1.75
C PHE A 403 10.48 -11.62 1.74
N ILE A 404 11.22 -10.55 2.04
CA ILE A 404 10.65 -9.22 2.25
C ILE A 404 11.36 -8.23 1.35
N GLY A 405 10.58 -7.53 0.52
CA GLY A 405 11.10 -6.45 -0.32
C GLY A 405 11.42 -5.20 0.49
N ARG A 406 12.36 -4.40 0.01
CA ARG A 406 12.62 -3.05 0.54
C ARG A 406 12.41 -2.01 -0.54
N PHE A 407 11.70 -0.95 -0.18
CA PHE A 407 11.67 0.25 -1.00
C PHE A 407 13.05 0.94 -1.02
N ASN A 408 13.87 0.74 0.04
CA ASN A 408 15.25 1.20 0.12
C ASN A 408 15.39 2.71 -0.12
N ARG A 409 14.66 3.51 0.66
CA ARG A 409 14.54 4.97 0.50
C ARG A 409 15.87 5.72 0.36
N LEU A 410 16.94 5.22 0.99
CA LEU A 410 18.26 5.86 0.93
C LEU A 410 19.00 5.59 -0.39
N ASN A 411 18.68 4.51 -1.08
CA ASN A 411 19.21 4.19 -2.41
C ASN A 411 18.16 3.45 -3.27
N PRO A 412 17.18 4.18 -3.83
CA PRO A 412 16.05 3.57 -4.55
C PRO A 412 16.43 2.89 -5.87
N ASN A 413 17.70 2.97 -6.28
CA ASN A 413 18.19 2.25 -7.46
C ASN A 413 18.48 0.78 -7.16
N ILE A 414 18.72 0.45 -5.89
CA ILE A 414 19.12 -0.88 -5.46
C ILE A 414 17.89 -1.64 -4.98
N SER A 415 17.54 -2.68 -5.72
CA SER A 415 16.58 -3.69 -5.30
C SER A 415 17.17 -4.48 -4.15
N VAL A 416 16.44 -4.58 -3.05
CA VAL A 416 16.81 -5.44 -1.93
C VAL A 416 15.64 -6.33 -1.53
N ILE A 417 15.87 -7.64 -1.51
CA ILE A 417 14.99 -8.62 -0.88
C ILE A 417 15.76 -9.25 0.27
N GLU A 418 15.16 -9.27 1.46
CA GLU A 418 15.72 -9.92 2.63
C GLU A 418 15.05 -11.25 2.91
N ARG A 419 15.85 -12.23 3.31
CA ARG A 419 15.36 -13.51 3.81
C ARG A 419 15.38 -13.53 5.35
N PHE A 420 14.31 -14.09 5.92
CA PHE A 420 14.21 -14.46 7.33
C PHE A 420 14.00 -15.97 7.45
N ALA A 421 14.88 -16.65 8.18
CA ALA A 421 14.58 -17.99 8.65
C ALA A 421 13.59 -17.90 9.82
N LEU A 422 12.72 -18.90 9.94
CA LEU A 422 11.71 -18.98 11.00
C LEU A 422 11.95 -20.21 11.88
N ASP A 423 11.76 -20.07 13.20
CA ASP A 423 11.71 -21.23 14.08
C ASP A 423 10.41 -22.02 13.90
N ALA A 424 10.27 -23.11 14.65
CA ALA A 424 9.06 -23.94 14.67
C ALA A 424 7.80 -23.15 15.09
N THR A 425 7.94 -22.08 15.87
CA THR A 425 6.81 -21.23 16.29
C THR A 425 6.39 -20.26 15.19
N GLY A 426 7.30 -19.92 14.27
CA GLY A 426 7.08 -18.93 13.22
C GLY A 426 7.62 -17.57 13.54
N SER A 427 8.40 -17.48 14.61
CA SER A 427 9.15 -16.28 14.95
C SER A 427 10.44 -16.26 14.13
N ALA A 428 10.91 -15.08 13.77
CA ALA A 428 12.18 -14.92 13.07
C ALA A 428 13.33 -15.43 13.96
N VAL A 429 14.20 -16.25 13.39
CA VAL A 429 15.46 -16.67 14.00
C VAL A 429 16.59 -15.91 13.33
N ASP A 430 17.32 -15.14 14.14
CA ASP A 430 18.51 -14.36 13.76
C ASP A 430 18.28 -13.13 12.85
N ALA A 431 19.37 -12.40 12.58
CA ALA A 431 19.38 -11.24 11.70
C ALA A 431 19.02 -11.67 10.26
N SER A 432 18.29 -10.81 9.54
CA SER A 432 18.04 -11.00 8.12
C SER A 432 19.33 -11.06 7.32
N PHE A 433 19.31 -11.82 6.23
CA PHE A 433 20.34 -11.78 5.20
C PHE A 433 19.75 -11.15 3.94
N ALA A 434 20.52 -10.31 3.26
CA ALA A 434 20.13 -9.76 1.97
C ALA A 434 20.18 -10.87 0.92
N PHE A 435 19.02 -11.44 0.60
CA PHE A 435 18.86 -12.49 -0.41
C PHE A 435 19.09 -11.99 -1.83
N LEU A 436 18.71 -10.75 -2.13
CA LEU A 436 18.97 -10.14 -3.42
C LEU A 436 19.40 -8.70 -3.15
N THR A 437 20.54 -8.30 -3.70
CA THR A 437 20.96 -6.90 -3.80
C THR A 437 21.45 -6.63 -5.21
N THR A 438 20.69 -5.86 -5.99
CA THR A 438 21.07 -5.56 -7.38
C THR A 438 20.67 -4.15 -7.79
N ASP A 439 21.46 -3.52 -8.65
CA ASP A 439 21.14 -2.23 -9.26
C ASP A 439 20.29 -2.44 -10.52
N LEU A 440 18.98 -2.16 -10.41
CA LEU A 440 18.05 -2.21 -11.55
C LEU A 440 17.74 -0.80 -12.10
N GLY A 441 18.57 0.18 -11.77
CA GLY A 441 18.43 1.56 -12.21
C GLY A 441 17.40 2.35 -11.41
N SER A 442 16.98 3.51 -11.91
CA SER A 442 16.19 4.51 -11.17
C SER A 442 14.81 4.07 -10.64
N ALA A 443 14.37 2.87 -11.01
CA ALA A 443 13.12 2.27 -10.56
C ALA A 443 13.35 1.01 -9.71
N GLY A 444 14.57 0.71 -9.27
CA GLY A 444 14.94 -0.56 -8.66
C GLY A 444 14.34 -0.87 -7.28
N PHE A 445 13.67 0.06 -6.61
CA PHE A 445 12.99 -0.20 -5.34
C PHE A 445 11.95 -1.33 -5.47
N VAL A 446 11.87 -2.22 -4.49
CA VAL A 446 10.96 -3.38 -4.53
C VAL A 446 9.59 -2.98 -3.96
N LEU A 447 8.52 -3.18 -4.73
CA LEU A 447 7.14 -2.84 -4.34
C LEU A 447 6.35 -4.04 -3.80
N SER A 448 6.55 -5.23 -4.36
CA SER A 448 5.90 -6.47 -3.92
C SER A 448 6.84 -7.67 -4.11
N VAL A 449 6.66 -8.69 -3.28
CA VAL A 449 7.33 -10.00 -3.38
C VAL A 449 6.26 -11.06 -3.17
N VAL A 450 6.15 -12.02 -4.09
CA VAL A 450 5.17 -13.11 -4.06
C VAL A 450 5.78 -14.41 -4.57
N GLN A 451 5.28 -15.56 -4.12
CA GLN A 451 5.62 -16.85 -4.72
C GLN A 451 4.64 -17.16 -5.86
N GLY A 452 5.17 -17.51 -7.02
CA GLY A 452 4.41 -17.97 -8.19
C GLY A 452 4.03 -19.45 -8.10
N PRO A 453 3.12 -19.91 -8.97
CA PRO A 453 2.67 -21.31 -9.02
C PRO A 453 3.74 -22.28 -9.55
N ASP A 454 4.84 -21.76 -10.05
CA ASP A 454 6.04 -22.48 -10.49
C ASP A 454 7.10 -22.61 -9.39
N ASP A 455 6.72 -22.34 -8.13
CA ASP A 455 7.59 -22.36 -6.96
C ASP A 455 8.76 -21.37 -7.00
N LEU A 456 8.69 -20.33 -7.83
CA LEU A 456 9.67 -19.25 -7.89
C LEU A 456 9.18 -17.99 -7.18
N LEU A 457 10.10 -17.15 -6.73
CA LEU A 457 9.77 -15.82 -6.22
C LEU A 457 9.71 -14.81 -7.37
N TYR A 458 8.67 -14.00 -7.34
CA TYR A 458 8.46 -12.87 -8.23
C TYR A 458 8.45 -11.59 -7.42
N PHE A 459 8.95 -10.51 -8.00
CA PHE A 459 8.88 -9.19 -7.39
C PHE A 459 8.70 -8.09 -8.42
N THR A 460 8.07 -7.01 -7.98
CA THR A 460 7.89 -5.81 -8.80
C THR A 460 8.87 -4.72 -8.40
N THR A 461 9.32 -3.97 -9.39
CA THR A 461 10.04 -2.71 -9.24
C THR A 461 9.12 -1.55 -9.61
N GLY A 462 9.62 -0.32 -9.63
CA GLY A 462 8.86 0.84 -10.12
C GLY A 462 8.46 0.78 -11.60
N ASP A 463 8.96 -0.18 -12.37
CA ASP A 463 8.74 -0.26 -13.82
C ASP A 463 8.71 -1.67 -14.43
N GLY A 464 8.84 -2.74 -13.64
CA GLY A 464 8.96 -4.09 -14.18
C GLY A 464 8.56 -5.20 -13.21
N LEU A 465 8.36 -6.39 -13.76
CA LEU A 465 8.16 -7.64 -13.04
C LEU A 465 9.35 -8.56 -13.31
N TYR A 466 9.92 -9.10 -12.23
CA TYR A 466 11.07 -9.99 -12.25
C TYR A 466 10.73 -11.29 -11.55
N ARG A 467 11.45 -12.36 -11.91
CA ARG A 467 11.46 -13.63 -11.20
C ARG A 467 12.88 -14.04 -10.85
N VAL A 468 13.05 -14.67 -9.70
CA VAL A 468 14.32 -15.24 -9.27
C VAL A 468 14.29 -16.74 -9.54
N ARG A 469 15.31 -17.25 -10.22
CA ARG A 469 15.46 -18.66 -10.57
C ARG A 469 16.60 -19.27 -9.77
N TYR A 470 16.52 -20.59 -9.58
CA TYR A 470 17.64 -21.38 -9.11
C TYR A 470 17.92 -22.46 -10.15
N ASP A 471 19.12 -22.47 -10.71
CA ASP A 471 19.59 -23.53 -11.61
C ASP A 471 20.79 -24.31 -11.04
N GLY A 472 21.27 -23.89 -9.87
CA GLY A 472 22.42 -24.51 -9.22
C GLY A 472 23.73 -24.24 -9.92
N THR A 473 23.77 -23.30 -10.88
CA THR A 473 25.00 -22.87 -11.55
C THR A 473 25.38 -21.47 -11.07
N ASP A 474 26.67 -21.21 -10.87
CA ASP A 474 27.21 -19.90 -10.50
C ASP A 474 27.01 -18.80 -11.58
N GLY A 475 26.58 -19.20 -12.78
CA GLY A 475 26.14 -18.31 -13.84
C GLY A 475 27.26 -17.63 -14.61
N ASP A 476 28.53 -18.05 -14.44
CA ASP A 476 29.66 -17.49 -15.19
C ASP A 476 29.99 -18.26 -16.49
N GLY A 477 29.48 -19.50 -16.61
CA GLY A 477 29.60 -20.33 -17.79
C GLY A 477 30.99 -20.91 -18.04
N ASP A 478 31.84 -20.98 -17.02
CA ASP A 478 33.18 -21.55 -17.13
C ASP A 478 33.22 -23.08 -16.90
N GLY A 479 32.17 -23.65 -16.30
CA GLY A 479 32.05 -25.10 -16.08
C GLY A 479 32.77 -25.59 -14.82
N CYS A 480 33.24 -24.70 -13.96
CA CYS A 480 33.79 -25.00 -12.65
C CYS A 480 32.67 -25.11 -11.61
N ALA A 481 32.90 -25.93 -10.58
CA ALA A 481 32.03 -26.03 -9.42
C ALA A 481 32.60 -25.14 -8.31
N ASP A 482 31.94 -24.00 -8.05
CA ASP A 482 32.26 -23.14 -6.91
C ASP A 482 32.05 -23.90 -5.58
N LEU A 483 32.76 -23.49 -4.52
CA LEU A 483 32.71 -24.09 -3.19
C LEU A 483 31.27 -24.25 -2.65
N GLY A 484 30.67 -25.43 -2.83
CA GLY A 484 29.30 -25.73 -2.42
C GLY A 484 28.50 -26.59 -3.41
N ASP A 485 29.00 -26.79 -4.63
CA ASP A 485 28.33 -27.61 -5.64
C ASP A 485 28.40 -29.11 -5.35
N PRO A 486 27.34 -29.89 -5.67
CA PRO A 486 27.47 -31.33 -5.80
C PRO A 486 28.38 -31.62 -7.00
N ALA A 487 29.55 -32.23 -6.76
CA ALA A 487 30.57 -32.52 -7.76
C ALA A 487 29.97 -32.92 -9.13
N PRO A 488 30.34 -32.26 -10.23
CA PRO A 488 29.82 -32.59 -11.55
C PRO A 488 30.20 -34.03 -11.93
N GLU A 489 29.41 -34.65 -12.81
CA GLU A 489 29.79 -35.93 -13.41
C GLU A 489 31.08 -35.74 -14.22
N VAL A 490 32.24 -36.03 -13.60
CA VAL A 490 33.59 -36.18 -14.17
C VAL A 490 33.92 -35.12 -15.23
N ALA A 491 34.65 -34.07 -14.83
CA ALA A 491 35.20 -33.10 -15.77
C ALA A 491 35.95 -33.84 -16.90
N SER A 492 35.71 -33.45 -18.15
CA SER A 492 36.14 -34.22 -19.33
C SER A 492 37.66 -34.22 -19.55
N ASP A 493 38.38 -33.51 -18.71
CA ASP A 493 39.80 -33.19 -18.73
C ASP A 493 40.47 -33.22 -17.34
N ASP A 494 39.87 -33.91 -16.35
CA ASP A 494 40.45 -34.17 -15.02
C ASP A 494 41.57 -35.23 -15.08
N ALA A 495 42.83 -34.79 -15.08
CA ALA A 495 43.97 -35.68 -15.33
C ALA A 495 44.50 -36.39 -14.07
N ASP A 496 44.15 -35.94 -12.87
CA ASP A 496 44.58 -36.56 -11.61
C ASP A 496 43.46 -37.21 -10.79
N GLY A 497 42.20 -37.01 -11.20
CA GLY A 497 41.01 -37.69 -10.72
C GLY A 497 40.39 -37.07 -9.46
N ASP A 498 40.66 -35.80 -9.18
CA ASP A 498 40.17 -35.11 -7.98
C ASP A 498 38.77 -34.48 -8.13
N GLY A 499 38.25 -34.46 -9.36
CA GLY A 499 36.93 -33.94 -9.71
C GLY A 499 36.94 -32.52 -10.28
N TYR A 500 38.10 -31.87 -10.41
CA TYR A 500 38.27 -30.57 -11.05
C TYR A 500 38.99 -30.73 -12.41
N GLY A 501 38.61 -29.95 -13.42
CA GLY A 501 39.26 -29.98 -14.74
C GLY A 501 40.42 -28.98 -14.84
N ALA A 502 41.23 -29.09 -15.88
CA ALA A 502 42.43 -28.27 -16.10
C ALA A 502 42.23 -26.74 -16.12
N ASP A 503 41.00 -26.29 -16.36
CA ASP A 503 40.64 -24.88 -16.36
C ASP A 503 40.36 -24.33 -14.94
N CYS A 504 40.09 -25.21 -13.97
CA CYS A 504 39.73 -24.89 -12.58
C CYS A 504 40.78 -25.39 -11.57
N ASP A 505 41.61 -26.35 -11.97
CA ASP A 505 42.73 -26.87 -11.20
C ASP A 505 44.01 -26.12 -11.58
N CYS A 506 44.53 -25.34 -10.63
CA CYS A 506 45.80 -24.63 -10.78
C CYS A 506 47.00 -25.56 -11.06
N ASN A 507 46.83 -26.87 -10.84
CA ASN A 507 47.73 -27.95 -11.20
C ASN A 507 47.02 -29.32 -11.37
N ASP A 508 46.36 -29.50 -12.52
CA ASP A 508 45.68 -30.72 -13.04
C ASP A 508 46.55 -32.01 -13.15
N ALA A 509 47.74 -32.00 -12.57
CA ALA A 509 48.57 -33.18 -12.40
C ALA A 509 48.78 -33.53 -10.91
N ASN A 510 48.08 -32.85 -10.00
CA ASN A 510 48.24 -32.97 -8.57
C ASN A 510 46.94 -32.69 -7.79
N ALA A 511 46.17 -33.76 -7.56
CA ALA A 511 44.93 -33.84 -6.76
C ALA A 511 44.98 -33.28 -5.32
N ALA A 512 46.14 -32.79 -4.87
CA ALA A 512 46.33 -32.12 -3.59
C ALA A 512 46.32 -30.57 -3.71
N MET A 513 46.24 -30.02 -4.93
CA MET A 513 46.10 -28.60 -5.23
C MET A 513 44.81 -28.46 -6.01
N SER A 514 43.73 -28.02 -5.38
CA SER A 514 42.42 -27.94 -6.02
C SER A 514 41.51 -27.03 -5.21
N PRO A 515 40.49 -26.37 -5.80
CA PRO A 515 39.56 -25.51 -5.07
C PRO A 515 38.88 -26.15 -3.83
N GLY A 516 38.75 -27.47 -3.79
CA GLY A 516 38.17 -28.21 -2.66
C GLY A 516 39.13 -28.57 -1.52
N ASN A 517 40.44 -28.30 -1.65
CA ASN A 517 41.45 -28.69 -0.66
C ASN A 517 41.62 -27.61 0.42
N PRO A 518 41.87 -27.99 1.69
CA PRO A 518 42.13 -27.02 2.75
C PRO A 518 43.56 -26.45 2.67
N GLU A 519 43.66 -25.13 2.60
CA GLU A 519 44.94 -24.41 2.55
C GLU A 519 45.87 -24.71 3.75
N VAL A 520 47.12 -25.08 3.46
CA VAL A 520 48.12 -25.41 4.50
C VAL A 520 49.04 -24.23 4.77
N PHE A 521 48.60 -23.38 5.69
CA PHE A 521 49.32 -22.15 6.07
C PHE A 521 50.83 -22.31 6.25
N GLY A 522 51.59 -21.60 5.40
CA GLY A 522 53.04 -21.42 5.53
C GLY A 522 53.91 -22.47 4.82
N ASN A 523 53.33 -23.34 4.00
CA ASN A 523 54.08 -24.27 3.13
C ASN A 523 54.59 -23.59 1.83
N GLY A 524 54.06 -22.41 1.46
CA GLY A 524 54.45 -21.67 0.26
C GLY A 524 53.89 -22.26 -1.03
N ILE A 525 52.84 -23.07 -0.91
CA ILE A 525 52.03 -23.64 -1.98
C ILE A 525 50.63 -23.04 -1.82
N ASP A 526 49.91 -22.91 -2.93
CA ASP A 526 48.51 -22.49 -2.98
C ASP A 526 47.70 -23.79 -3.14
N ASP A 527 47.24 -24.39 -2.04
CA ASP A 527 46.61 -25.72 -2.07
C ASP A 527 45.13 -25.63 -2.50
N ASP A 528 44.52 -24.44 -2.46
CA ASP A 528 43.10 -24.18 -2.77
C ASP A 528 42.82 -23.29 -4.00
N CYS A 529 43.83 -22.98 -4.83
CA CYS A 529 43.73 -22.36 -6.18
C CYS A 529 42.87 -21.06 -6.34
#